data_AF-A0A1Z4JKZ0-F1
#
_entry.id   AF-A0A1Z4JKZ0-F1
#
_cell.length_a   1.000
_cell.length_b   1.000
_cell.length_c   1.000
_cell.angle_alpha   90.00
_cell.angle_beta   90.00
_cell.angle_gamma   90.00
#
_symmetry.space_group_name_H-M   'P 1'
#
loop_
_entity.id
_entity.type
_entity.pdbx_description
1 polymer ?
#
loop_
_entity_poly.entity_id
_entity_poly.type
_entity_poly.pdbx_seq_one_letter_code
_entity_poly.pdbx_strand_id
1 'polypeptide(L)'
;MEIPSRFAIPDSISFEGAIELTQSLLAEVEQGHVSEPELERIITALVQTENGARGFFVTYLSDDRELMDEIGFHVVLGLLPAEEKVADLLTKNLAMSTAMILTHTRNQKPELAEGSARVQRRSTYLIRRMMSKSVDRQLMELKTSIESDGTYRDFLRRWQYDDEQRSAILHAIEHVRLN
;
A
#
# COMPACT_ATOMS: atom_id res chain seq x y z
N MET A 1 -7.71 17.68 -18.61
CA MET A 1 -7.11 18.67 -17.69
C MET A 1 -5.74 18.16 -17.30
N GLU A 2 -4.75 19.04 -17.31
CA GLU A 2 -3.37 18.71 -16.94
C GLU A 2 -3.22 18.55 -15.43
N ILE A 3 -2.15 17.87 -15.00
CA ILE A 3 -1.75 17.83 -13.59
C ILE A 3 -1.20 19.22 -13.23
N PRO A 4 -1.63 19.86 -12.13
CA PRO A 4 -1.08 21.16 -11.75
C PRO A 4 0.43 21.10 -11.56
N SER A 5 1.14 22.17 -11.91
CA SER A 5 2.61 22.24 -11.84
C SER A 5 3.18 21.93 -10.46
N ARG A 6 2.46 22.27 -9.37
CA ARG A 6 2.83 21.93 -7.99
C ARG A 6 2.87 20.42 -7.70
N PHE A 7 2.21 19.61 -8.53
CA PHE A 7 2.21 18.15 -8.48
C PHE A 7 2.89 17.52 -9.71
N ALA A 8 3.71 18.29 -10.43
CA ALA A 8 4.51 17.74 -11.52
C ALA A 8 5.47 16.68 -10.96
N ILE A 9 5.43 15.49 -11.54
CA ILE A 9 6.27 14.36 -11.13
C ILE A 9 7.49 14.32 -12.04
N PRO A 10 8.71 14.52 -11.50
CA PRO A 10 9.93 14.35 -12.29
C PRO A 10 10.10 12.90 -12.74
N ASP A 11 10.62 12.70 -13.96
CA ASP A 11 10.92 11.35 -14.50
C ASP A 11 11.83 10.54 -13.56
N SER A 12 12.68 11.23 -12.79
CA SER A 12 13.64 10.65 -11.84
C SER A 12 13.32 10.99 -10.38
N ILE A 13 12.03 10.99 -10.00
CA ILE A 13 11.63 11.23 -8.61
C ILE A 13 12.34 10.26 -7.64
N SER A 14 12.96 10.80 -6.58
CA SER A 14 13.56 10.00 -5.52
C SER A 14 12.48 9.42 -4.60
N PHE A 15 12.85 8.43 -3.78
CA PHE A 15 11.91 7.88 -2.80
C PHE A 15 11.46 8.95 -1.78
N GLU A 16 12.40 9.76 -1.31
CA GLU A 16 12.14 10.87 -0.39
C GLU A 16 11.27 11.95 -1.04
N GLY A 17 11.56 12.30 -2.30
CA GLY A 17 10.74 13.26 -3.05
C GLY A 17 9.32 12.76 -3.29
N ALA A 18 9.14 11.45 -3.50
CA ALA A 18 7.82 10.84 -3.60
C ALA A 18 7.04 10.89 -2.28
N ILE A 19 7.73 10.76 -1.13
CA ILE A 19 7.12 10.94 0.19
C ILE A 19 6.66 12.39 0.36
N GLU A 20 7.55 13.36 0.16
CA GLU A 20 7.25 14.79 0.33
C GLU A 20 6.11 15.25 -0.58
N LEU A 21 6.12 14.79 -1.83
CA LEU A 21 5.07 15.07 -2.80
C LEU A 21 3.73 14.47 -2.36
N THR A 22 3.73 13.23 -1.86
CA THR A 22 2.51 12.58 -1.38
C THR A 22 1.98 13.30 -0.13
N GLN A 23 2.84 13.68 0.81
CA GLN A 23 2.44 14.44 2.00
C GLN A 23 1.76 15.76 1.62
N SER A 24 2.36 16.49 0.66
CA SER A 24 1.81 17.74 0.14
C SER A 24 0.47 17.52 -0.56
N LEU A 25 0.34 16.45 -1.36
CA LEU A 25 -0.91 16.07 -2.01
C LEU A 25 -2.02 15.81 -0.99
N LEU A 26 -1.77 14.98 0.02
CA LEU A 26 -2.78 14.62 1.01
C LEU A 26 -3.19 15.82 1.88
N ALA A 27 -2.27 16.75 2.16
CA ALA A 27 -2.59 18.02 2.83
C ALA A 27 -3.53 18.92 1.98
N GLU A 28 -3.31 19.01 0.67
CA GLU A 28 -4.17 19.79 -0.21
C GLU A 28 -5.55 19.13 -0.43
N VAL A 29 -5.61 17.80 -0.39
CA VAL A 29 -6.90 17.06 -0.37
C VAL A 29 -7.69 17.39 0.90
N GLU A 30 -7.04 17.41 2.07
CA GLU A 30 -7.67 17.78 3.34
C GLU A 30 -8.22 19.22 3.35
N GLN A 31 -7.53 20.14 2.66
CA GLN A 31 -7.98 21.52 2.51
C GLN A 31 -9.06 21.69 1.42
N GLY A 32 -9.42 20.63 0.68
CA GLY A 32 -10.38 20.69 -0.43
C GLY A 32 -9.83 21.40 -1.67
N HIS A 33 -8.51 21.57 -1.78
CA HIS A 33 -7.85 22.22 -2.91
C HIS A 33 -7.53 21.27 -4.07
N VAL A 34 -7.69 19.97 -3.87
CA VAL A 34 -7.53 18.93 -4.89
C VAL A 34 -8.85 18.21 -5.04
N SER A 35 -9.40 18.27 -6.25
CA SER A 35 -10.63 17.53 -6.58
C SER A 35 -10.37 16.03 -6.71
N GLU A 36 -11.41 15.22 -6.53
CA GLU A 36 -11.34 13.76 -6.69
C GLU A 36 -10.73 13.32 -8.05
N PRO A 37 -11.15 13.86 -9.22
CA PRO A 37 -10.55 13.45 -10.50
C PRO A 37 -9.09 13.91 -10.64
N GLU A 38 -8.70 14.97 -9.94
CA GLU A 38 -7.32 15.46 -9.93
C GLU A 38 -6.42 14.58 -9.07
N LEU A 39 -6.89 14.16 -7.90
CA LEU A 39 -6.23 13.16 -7.06
C LEU A 39 -5.95 11.88 -7.84
N GLU A 40 -6.95 11.34 -8.55
CA GLU A 40 -6.81 10.13 -9.36
C GLU A 40 -5.69 10.26 -10.41
N ARG A 41 -5.62 11.39 -11.11
CA ARG A 41 -4.59 11.66 -12.14
C ARG A 41 -3.19 11.78 -11.52
N ILE A 42 -3.07 12.47 -10.39
CA ILE A 42 -1.79 12.65 -9.71
C ILE A 42 -1.28 11.31 -9.20
N ILE A 43 -2.14 10.49 -8.57
CA ILE A 43 -1.78 9.13 -8.13
C ILE A 43 -1.34 8.31 -9.34
N THR A 44 -2.13 8.29 -10.41
CA THR A 44 -1.82 7.52 -11.63
C THR A 44 -0.44 7.84 -12.17
N ALA A 45 -0.08 9.12 -12.22
CA ALA A 45 1.23 9.56 -12.70
C ALA A 45 2.34 9.23 -11.69
N LEU A 46 2.09 9.40 -10.39
CA LEU A 46 3.09 9.18 -9.34
C LEU A 46 3.53 7.72 -9.29
N VAL A 47 2.58 6.79 -9.39
CA VAL A 47 2.87 5.35 -9.26
C VAL A 47 3.43 4.71 -10.54
N GLN A 48 3.73 5.50 -11.59
CA GLN A 48 4.39 4.99 -12.79
C GLN A 48 5.84 4.57 -12.54
N THR A 49 6.49 5.14 -11.52
CA THR A 49 7.86 4.82 -11.12
C THR A 49 7.87 4.01 -9.83
N GLU A 50 8.93 3.21 -9.61
CA GLU A 50 9.07 2.42 -8.38
C GLU A 50 9.14 3.31 -7.14
N ASN A 51 9.97 4.37 -7.19
CA ASN A 51 10.12 5.31 -6.08
C ASN A 51 8.81 6.06 -5.80
N GLY A 52 8.10 6.48 -6.85
CA GLY A 52 6.81 7.13 -6.75
C GLY A 52 5.76 6.24 -6.07
N ALA A 53 5.63 4.99 -6.52
CA ALA A 53 4.71 4.03 -5.91
C ALA A 53 5.08 3.71 -4.44
N ARG A 54 6.37 3.52 -4.15
CA ARG A 54 6.85 3.26 -2.77
C ARG A 54 6.58 4.45 -1.84
N GLY A 55 6.92 5.66 -2.28
CA GLY A 55 6.70 6.88 -1.50
C GLY A 55 5.21 7.15 -1.27
N PHE A 56 4.39 6.91 -2.30
CA PHE A 56 2.94 6.99 -2.17
C PHE A 56 2.40 6.03 -1.11
N PHE A 57 2.72 4.73 -1.21
CA PHE A 57 2.18 3.73 -0.29
C PHE A 57 2.64 3.95 1.15
N VAL A 58 3.92 4.24 1.38
CA VAL A 58 4.42 4.50 2.74
C VAL A 58 3.68 5.67 3.37
N THR A 59 3.44 6.73 2.61
CA THR A 59 2.76 7.92 3.13
C THR A 59 1.26 7.68 3.31
N TYR A 60 0.53 7.31 2.25
CA TYR A 60 -0.92 7.15 2.28
C TYR A 60 -1.39 6.06 3.25
N LEU A 61 -0.71 4.90 3.30
CA LEU A 61 -1.17 3.80 4.14
C LEU A 61 -0.95 4.06 5.63
N SER A 62 0.04 4.89 5.99
CA SER A 62 0.41 5.16 7.38
C SER A 62 -0.18 6.45 7.94
N ASP A 63 -0.70 7.33 7.09
CA ASP A 63 -1.30 8.61 7.47
C ASP A 63 -2.41 8.44 8.52
N ASP A 64 -2.40 9.23 9.58
CA ASP A 64 -3.29 9.05 10.72
C ASP A 64 -4.69 9.67 10.52
N ARG A 65 -4.87 10.53 9.52
CA ARG A 65 -6.13 11.21 9.25
C ARG A 65 -7.20 10.23 8.75
N GLU A 66 -8.41 10.35 9.29
CA GLU A 66 -9.58 9.55 8.90
C GLU A 66 -10.04 9.84 7.46
N LEU A 67 -9.82 11.07 6.98
CA LEU A 67 -10.12 11.47 5.60
C LEU A 67 -9.48 10.53 4.57
N MET A 68 -8.31 9.94 4.88
CA MET A 68 -7.63 9.01 3.98
C MET A 68 -8.42 7.73 3.74
N ASP A 69 -9.26 7.33 4.70
CA ASP A 69 -10.19 6.20 4.54
C ASP A 69 -11.39 6.59 3.66
N GLU A 70 -11.83 7.86 3.69
CA GLU A 70 -12.94 8.38 2.88
C GLU A 70 -12.55 8.49 1.40
N ILE A 71 -11.35 8.98 1.10
CA ILE A 71 -10.86 9.11 -0.29
C ILE A 71 -10.42 7.78 -0.91
N GLY A 72 -10.48 6.67 -0.16
CA GLY A 72 -9.95 5.38 -0.59
C GLY A 72 -10.51 4.91 -1.94
N PHE A 73 -11.74 5.26 -2.28
CA PHE A 73 -12.31 4.96 -3.61
C PHE A 73 -11.53 5.63 -4.76
N HIS A 74 -11.17 6.91 -4.62
CA HIS A 74 -10.40 7.65 -5.62
C HIS A 74 -8.94 7.19 -5.68
N VAL A 75 -8.40 6.74 -4.55
CA VAL A 75 -7.09 6.08 -4.52
C VAL A 75 -7.10 4.79 -5.34
N VAL A 76 -8.15 3.97 -5.23
CA VAL A 76 -8.30 2.78 -6.08
C VAL A 76 -8.33 3.15 -7.55
N LEU A 77 -9.13 4.15 -7.93
CA LEU A 77 -9.22 4.61 -9.33
C LEU A 77 -7.88 5.12 -9.86
N GLY A 78 -7.09 5.82 -9.05
CA GLY A 78 -5.75 6.28 -9.43
C GLY A 78 -4.71 5.15 -9.53
N LEU A 79 -4.88 4.05 -8.80
CA LEU A 79 -3.95 2.91 -8.82
C LEU A 79 -4.22 1.93 -9.97
N LEU A 80 -5.49 1.78 -10.39
CA LEU A 80 -5.90 0.81 -11.41
C LEU A 80 -5.10 0.88 -12.72
N PRO A 81 -4.79 2.06 -13.30
CA PRO A 81 -4.01 2.13 -14.54
C PRO A 81 -2.58 1.58 -14.42
N ALA A 82 -2.07 1.43 -13.19
CA ALA A 82 -0.73 0.92 -12.89
C ALA A 82 -0.77 -0.40 -12.10
N GLU A 83 -1.86 -1.18 -12.21
CA GLU A 83 -2.10 -2.37 -11.38
C GLU A 83 -0.91 -3.34 -11.31
N GLU A 84 -0.26 -3.64 -12.45
CA GLU A 84 0.92 -4.52 -12.49
C GLU A 84 2.11 -3.98 -11.69
N LYS A 85 2.31 -2.66 -11.68
CA LYS A 85 3.42 -2.01 -10.96
C LYS A 85 3.17 -1.98 -9.46
N VAL A 86 1.91 -1.81 -9.05
CA VAL A 86 1.56 -1.61 -7.64
C VAL A 86 1.19 -2.90 -6.91
N ALA A 87 0.87 -3.97 -7.63
CA ALA A 87 0.42 -5.23 -7.06
C ALA A 87 1.42 -5.87 -6.07
N ASP A 88 2.71 -5.89 -6.43
CA ASP A 88 3.77 -6.41 -5.55
C ASP A 88 3.90 -5.58 -4.26
N LEU A 89 3.87 -4.25 -4.38
CA LEU A 89 3.95 -3.34 -3.23
C LEU A 89 2.74 -3.49 -2.30
N LEU A 90 1.51 -3.58 -2.85
CA LEU A 90 0.31 -3.82 -2.05
C LEU A 90 0.38 -5.16 -1.30
N THR A 91 0.84 -6.21 -1.99
CA THR A 91 0.99 -7.56 -1.41
C THR A 91 2.00 -7.55 -0.26
N LYS A 92 3.15 -6.90 -0.46
CA LYS A 92 4.17 -6.73 0.58
C LYS A 92 3.66 -5.89 1.76
N ASN A 93 2.93 -4.80 1.52
CA ASN A 93 2.37 -3.97 2.58
C ASN A 93 1.36 -4.74 3.44
N LEU A 94 0.48 -5.55 2.84
CA LEU A 94 -0.42 -6.43 3.59
C LEU A 94 0.36 -7.40 4.49
N ALA A 95 1.39 -8.06 3.95
CA ALA A 95 2.18 -9.03 4.69
C ALA A 95 2.98 -8.40 5.84
N MET A 96 3.71 -7.33 5.54
CA MET A 96 4.55 -6.63 6.52
C MET A 96 3.71 -6.04 7.66
N SER A 97 2.63 -5.33 7.33
CA SER A 97 1.77 -4.74 8.36
C SER A 97 1.11 -5.80 9.25
N THR A 98 0.63 -6.90 8.67
CA THR A 98 0.08 -8.04 9.42
C THR A 98 1.10 -8.61 10.42
N ALA A 99 2.33 -8.83 9.98
CA ALA A 99 3.39 -9.32 10.84
C ALA A 99 3.77 -8.31 11.94
N MET A 100 3.80 -7.01 11.62
CA MET A 100 4.18 -5.95 12.55
C MET A 100 3.12 -5.69 13.63
N ILE A 101 1.83 -5.93 13.36
CA ILE A 101 0.79 -5.90 14.40
C ILE A 101 1.17 -6.87 15.54
N LEU A 102 1.56 -8.11 15.21
CA LEU A 102 1.98 -9.11 16.19
C LEU A 102 3.28 -8.69 16.90
N THR A 103 4.30 -8.26 16.15
CA THR A 103 5.58 -7.81 16.73
C THR A 103 5.38 -6.67 17.73
N HIS A 104 4.62 -5.64 17.36
CA HIS A 104 4.38 -4.50 18.24
C HIS A 104 3.50 -4.86 19.44
N THR A 105 2.51 -5.73 19.25
CA THR A 105 1.65 -6.22 20.35
C THR A 105 2.48 -7.02 21.38
N ARG A 106 3.29 -7.98 20.93
CA ARG A 106 4.17 -8.78 21.81
C ARG A 106 5.19 -7.92 22.55
N ASN A 107 5.65 -6.83 21.91
CA ASN A 107 6.58 -5.86 22.49
C ASN A 107 5.90 -4.77 23.33
N GLN A 108 4.59 -4.87 23.60
CA GLN A 108 3.83 -3.89 24.39
C GLN A 108 3.92 -2.46 23.84
N LYS A 109 3.91 -2.31 22.51
CA LYS A 109 3.92 -1.02 21.79
C LYS A 109 2.58 -0.79 21.10
N PRO A 110 1.51 -0.43 21.84
CA PRO A 110 0.15 -0.36 21.29
C PRO A 110 0.02 0.68 20.17
N GLU A 111 0.66 1.84 20.28
CA GLU A 111 0.62 2.89 19.24
C GLU A 111 1.20 2.40 17.91
N LEU A 112 2.31 1.65 17.95
CA LEU A 112 2.91 1.08 16.73
C LEU A 112 2.07 -0.09 16.18
N ALA A 113 1.42 -0.86 17.05
CA ALA A 113 0.49 -1.90 16.64
C ALA A 113 -0.73 -1.28 15.92
N GLU A 114 -1.25 -0.16 16.43
CA GLU A 114 -2.34 0.59 15.81
C GLU A 114 -1.92 1.15 14.44
N GLY A 115 -0.73 1.76 14.33
CA GLY A 115 -0.19 2.20 13.06
C GLY A 115 -0.07 1.07 12.04
N SER A 116 0.39 -0.11 12.48
CA SER A 116 0.46 -1.30 11.63
C SER A 116 -0.93 -1.80 11.22
N ALA A 117 -1.90 -1.76 12.14
CA ALA A 117 -3.30 -2.10 11.84
C ALA A 117 -3.92 -1.15 10.82
N ARG A 118 -3.59 0.15 10.87
CA ARG A 118 -4.04 1.14 9.87
C ARG A 118 -3.54 0.80 8.47
N VAL A 119 -2.24 0.55 8.33
CA VAL A 119 -1.62 0.13 7.07
C VAL A 119 -2.27 -1.15 6.54
N GLN A 120 -2.52 -2.12 7.43
CA GLN A 120 -3.15 -3.40 7.06
C GLN A 120 -4.59 -3.20 6.56
N ARG A 121 -5.42 -2.44 7.30
CA ARG A 121 -6.81 -2.14 6.90
C ARG A 121 -6.88 -1.46 5.54
N ARG A 122 -6.07 -0.41 5.32
CA ARG A 122 -6.03 0.30 4.04
C ARG A 122 -5.52 -0.59 2.91
N SER A 123 -4.50 -1.39 3.15
CA SER A 123 -4.00 -2.37 2.17
C SER A 123 -5.09 -3.38 1.80
N THR A 124 -5.80 -3.93 2.78
CA THR A 124 -6.96 -4.82 2.58
C THR A 124 -8.06 -4.16 1.76
N TYR A 125 -8.39 -2.90 2.07
CA TYR A 125 -9.39 -2.15 1.32
C TYR A 125 -8.97 -1.98 -0.15
N LEU A 126 -7.74 -1.51 -0.41
CA LEU A 126 -7.24 -1.30 -1.77
C LEU A 126 -7.25 -2.61 -2.57
N ILE A 127 -6.72 -3.69 -2.00
CA ILE A 127 -6.67 -5.01 -2.64
C ILE A 127 -8.07 -5.48 -3.04
N ARG A 128 -9.04 -5.43 -2.11
CA ARG A 128 -10.42 -5.88 -2.37
C ARG A 128 -11.12 -5.03 -3.43
N ARG A 129 -10.89 -3.72 -3.41
CA ARG A 129 -11.58 -2.78 -4.30
C ARG A 129 -10.98 -2.72 -5.70
N MET A 130 -9.69 -3.00 -5.85
CA MET A 130 -9.06 -3.06 -7.16
C MET A 130 -9.55 -4.26 -7.98
N MET A 131 -9.92 -5.39 -7.35
CA MET A 131 -10.35 -6.62 -8.04
C MET A 131 -9.40 -7.01 -9.19
N SER A 132 -8.10 -6.80 -8.99
CA SER A 132 -7.07 -6.89 -10.01
C SER A 132 -6.48 -8.30 -10.08
N LYS A 133 -6.43 -8.86 -11.29
CA LYS A 133 -5.77 -10.15 -11.53
C LYS A 133 -4.28 -10.13 -11.19
N SER A 134 -3.62 -8.99 -11.35
CA SER A 134 -2.21 -8.79 -11.02
C SER A 134 -2.01 -8.89 -9.51
N VAL A 135 -2.90 -8.26 -8.72
CA VAL A 135 -2.90 -8.37 -7.26
C VAL A 135 -3.17 -9.79 -6.81
N ASP A 136 -4.18 -10.46 -7.38
CA ASP A 136 -4.49 -11.86 -7.05
C ASP A 136 -3.33 -12.81 -7.32
N ARG A 137 -2.64 -12.63 -8.45
CA ARG A 137 -1.44 -13.40 -8.79
C ARG A 137 -0.34 -13.19 -7.76
N GLN A 138 -0.04 -11.95 -7.38
CA GLN A 138 0.98 -11.63 -6.37
C GLN A 138 0.64 -12.21 -5.00
N LEU A 139 -0.63 -12.15 -4.58
CA LEU A 139 -1.10 -12.77 -3.34
C LEU A 139 -0.92 -14.30 -3.34
N MET A 140 -1.22 -14.95 -4.46
CA MET A 140 -1.02 -16.40 -4.61
C MET A 140 0.45 -16.80 -4.61
N GLU A 141 1.29 -16.01 -5.27
CA GLU A 141 2.74 -16.19 -5.27
C GLU A 141 3.33 -16.05 -3.85
N LEU A 142 2.87 -15.05 -3.09
CA LEU A 142 3.25 -14.89 -1.69
C LEU A 142 2.77 -16.07 -0.84
N LYS A 143 1.50 -16.48 -0.96
CA LYS A 143 0.95 -17.65 -0.27
C LYS A 143 1.79 -18.90 -0.51
N THR A 144 2.07 -19.18 -1.78
CA THR A 144 2.89 -20.33 -2.20
C THR A 144 4.29 -20.28 -1.59
N SER A 145 4.88 -19.09 -1.53
CA SER A 145 6.22 -18.86 -0.95
C SER A 145 6.25 -18.98 0.58
N ILE A 146 5.11 -18.83 1.26
CA ILE A 146 5.01 -19.08 2.71
C ILE A 146 4.92 -20.58 2.98
N GLU A 147 4.17 -21.32 2.16
CA GLU A 147 3.95 -22.77 2.28
C GLU A 147 5.13 -23.61 1.75
N SER A 148 5.88 -23.08 0.78
CA SER A 148 6.97 -23.76 0.06
C SER A 148 7.98 -22.75 -0.51
N ASP A 149 8.99 -23.17 -1.28
CA ASP A 149 9.90 -22.22 -1.97
C ASP A 149 9.21 -21.55 -3.17
N GLY A 150 9.34 -20.22 -3.30
CA GLY A 150 8.63 -19.45 -4.32
C GLY A 150 9.22 -18.07 -4.59
N THR A 151 8.54 -17.27 -5.41
CA THR A 151 9.03 -15.96 -5.90
C THR A 151 9.27 -14.95 -4.78
N TYR A 152 8.61 -15.10 -3.63
CA TYR A 152 8.78 -14.24 -2.45
C TYR A 152 9.81 -14.77 -1.44
N ARG A 153 10.60 -15.81 -1.74
CA ARG A 153 11.53 -16.39 -0.76
C ARG A 153 12.52 -15.37 -0.19
N ASP A 154 13.06 -14.47 -1.01
CA ASP A 154 14.09 -13.52 -0.59
C ASP A 154 13.47 -12.43 0.29
N PHE A 155 12.24 -12.03 -0.02
CA PHE A 155 11.43 -11.16 0.84
C PHE A 155 11.18 -11.82 2.20
N LEU A 156 10.70 -13.07 2.23
CA LEU A 156 10.43 -13.79 3.48
C LEU A 156 11.69 -14.04 4.31
N ARG A 157 12.81 -14.37 3.66
CA ARG A 157 14.12 -14.55 4.31
C ARG A 157 14.68 -13.26 4.90
N ARG A 158 14.49 -12.13 4.21
CA ARG A 158 14.93 -10.82 4.70
C ARG A 158 14.23 -10.44 6.00
N TRP A 159 12.92 -10.72 6.11
CA TRP A 159 12.11 -10.35 7.27
C TRP A 159 12.09 -11.39 8.39
N GLN A 160 12.40 -12.65 8.09
CA GLN A 160 12.50 -13.74 9.07
C GLN A 160 11.23 -13.93 9.91
N TYR A 161 10.05 -13.88 9.26
CA TYR A 161 8.77 -14.08 9.95
C TYR A 161 8.69 -15.44 10.64
N ASP A 162 8.24 -15.43 11.91
CA ASP A 162 7.94 -16.66 12.66
C ASP A 162 6.63 -17.33 12.21
N ASP A 163 6.34 -18.51 12.77
CA ASP A 163 5.21 -19.33 12.36
C ASP A 163 3.85 -18.65 12.61
N GLU A 164 3.71 -17.89 13.70
CA GLU A 164 2.48 -17.17 14.00
C GLU A 164 2.30 -15.98 13.04
N GLN A 165 3.38 -15.25 12.73
CA GLN A 165 3.36 -14.20 11.71
C GLN A 165 3.03 -14.75 10.32
N ARG A 166 3.60 -15.90 9.93
CA ARG A 166 3.29 -16.58 8.67
C ARG A 166 1.81 -16.99 8.61
N SER A 167 1.30 -17.60 9.68
CA SER A 167 -0.11 -17.98 9.78
C SER A 167 -1.04 -16.77 9.67
N ALA A 168 -0.71 -15.66 10.34
CA ALA A 168 -1.48 -14.42 10.25
C ALA A 168 -1.47 -13.83 8.84
N ILE A 169 -0.32 -13.84 8.14
CA ILE A 169 -0.24 -13.39 6.75
C ILE A 169 -1.10 -14.26 5.83
N LEU A 170 -1.05 -15.59 5.96
CA LEU A 170 -1.91 -16.50 5.19
C LEU A 170 -3.39 -16.20 5.42
N HIS A 171 -3.80 -16.00 6.68
CA HIS A 171 -5.17 -15.64 7.00
C HIS A 171 -5.57 -14.29 6.38
N ALA A 172 -4.68 -13.29 6.41
CA ALA A 172 -4.91 -12.00 5.76
C ALA A 172 -5.08 -12.14 4.24
N ILE A 173 -4.27 -12.99 3.58
CA ILE A 173 -4.38 -13.28 2.14
C ILE A 173 -5.74 -13.91 1.82
N GLU A 174 -6.17 -14.94 2.57
CA GLU A 174 -7.46 -15.57 2.33
C GLU A 174 -8.61 -14.58 2.55
N HIS A 175 -8.55 -13.77 3.61
CA HIS A 175 -9.57 -12.78 3.91
C HIS A 175 -9.75 -11.76 2.77
N VAL A 176 -8.67 -11.29 2.12
CA VAL A 176 -8.80 -10.31 1.03
C VAL A 176 -9.26 -10.92 -0.30
N ARG A 177 -9.10 -12.24 -0.48
CA ARG A 177 -9.46 -12.97 -1.72
C ARG A 177 -10.89 -13.50 -1.74
N LEU A 178 -11.61 -13.46 -0.62
CA LEU A 178 -13.01 -13.91 -0.55
C LEU A 178 -13.94 -12.87 -1.20
N ASN A 179 -14.21 -13.09 -2.49
CA ASN A 179 -15.45 -12.81 -3.24
C ASN A 179 -15.54 -13.78 -4.43
#